data_AF-A3V7X0-F1
#
_entry.id   AF-A3V7X0-F1
#
_cell.length_a   1.000
_cell.length_b   1.000
_cell.length_c   1.000
_cell.angle_alpha   90.00
_cell.angle_beta   90.00
_cell.angle_gamma   90.00
#
_symmetry.space_group_name_H-M   'P 1'
#
loop_
_entity.id
_entity.type
_entity.pdbx_description
1 polymer ?
#
loop_
_entity_poly.entity_id
_entity_poly.type
_entity_poly.pdbx_seq_one_letter_code
_entity_poly.pdbx_strand_id
1 'polypeptide(L)'
;MMLEMTKPKMSRPFWVSFFLVYAIGFLALYSILFTPTGWFDTENSIEYIAALKLSTIRTFVISFSMFTFPILLFTSLKWSKYFVISVTAWTLATYIDDYLVLYRIIEYPERGLVALLVAVRPLGVLAMIWMSFELTMKLAVKA
;
A
#
# COMPACT_ATOMS: atom_id res chain seq x y z
N MET A 1 28.41 10.66 -3.06
CA MET A 1 28.05 9.57 -2.13
C MET A 1 27.70 8.36 -2.97
N MET A 2 28.62 7.39 -3.11
CA MET A 2 28.33 6.16 -3.87
C MET A 2 27.41 5.28 -3.02
N LEU A 3 26.23 4.95 -3.53
CA LEU A 3 25.34 3.97 -2.92
C LEU A 3 26.00 2.60 -3.08
N GLU A 4 26.61 2.08 -2.01
CA GLU A 4 27.05 0.68 -1.99
C GLU A 4 25.81 -0.23 -2.02
N MET A 5 25.50 -0.75 -3.21
CA MET A 5 24.37 -1.66 -3.42
C MET A 5 24.69 -3.03 -2.82
N THR A 6 24.23 -3.27 -1.60
CA THR A 6 24.35 -4.58 -0.96
C THR A 6 23.16 -5.45 -1.39
N LYS A 7 23.44 -6.61 -2.02
CA LYS A 7 22.37 -7.54 -2.43
C LYS A 7 21.69 -8.12 -1.17
N PRO A 8 20.41 -7.82 -0.91
CA PRO A 8 19.74 -8.30 0.28
C PRO A 8 19.47 -9.81 0.13
N LYS A 9 20.12 -10.63 0.94
CA LYS A 9 19.84 -12.08 1.01
C LYS A 9 18.51 -12.30 1.75
N MET A 10 17.39 -12.20 1.06
CA MET A 10 16.03 -12.43 1.58
C MET A 10 15.51 -13.83 1.25
N SER A 11 14.56 -14.33 2.05
CA SER A 11 13.91 -15.62 1.82
C SER A 11 13.03 -15.62 0.58
N ARG A 12 12.67 -16.80 0.06
CA ARG A 12 11.68 -16.92 -1.02
C ARG A 12 10.31 -16.30 -0.67
N PRO A 13 9.70 -16.54 0.51
CA PRO A 13 8.42 -15.93 0.85
C PRO A 13 8.49 -14.40 0.94
N PHE A 14 9.64 -13.81 1.33
CA PHE A 14 9.82 -12.36 1.25
C PHE A 14 9.59 -11.80 -0.15
N TRP A 15 10.20 -12.43 -1.16
CA TRP A 15 10.07 -11.98 -2.54
C TRP A 15 8.66 -12.19 -3.07
N VAL A 16 7.99 -13.28 -2.69
CA VAL A 16 6.58 -13.50 -3.03
C VAL A 16 5.71 -12.38 -2.43
N SER A 17 5.89 -12.05 -1.15
CA SER A 17 5.19 -10.94 -0.49
C SER A 17 5.52 -9.60 -1.16
N PHE A 18 6.77 -9.36 -1.53
CA PHE A 18 7.20 -8.18 -2.27
C PHE A 18 6.41 -8.03 -3.57
N PHE A 19 6.41 -9.05 -4.43
CA PHE A 19 5.69 -8.98 -5.70
C PHE A 19 4.18 -8.84 -5.51
N LEU A 20 3.61 -9.53 -4.52
CA LEU A 20 2.18 -9.43 -4.21
C LEU A 20 1.78 -8.01 -3.80
N VAL A 21 2.55 -7.36 -2.90
CA VAL A 21 2.29 -5.98 -2.47
C VAL A 21 2.40 -5.01 -3.65
N TYR A 22 3.38 -5.21 -4.54
CA TYR A 22 3.53 -4.37 -5.73
C TYR A 22 2.39 -4.56 -6.72
N ALA A 23 1.96 -5.81 -6.96
CA ALA A 23 0.82 -6.09 -7.84
C ALA A 23 -0.46 -5.42 -7.31
N ILE A 24 -0.73 -5.51 -6.01
CA ILE A 24 -1.86 -4.85 -5.36
C ILE A 24 -1.72 -3.32 -5.43
N GLY A 25 -0.53 -2.78 -5.19
CA GLY A 25 -0.23 -1.35 -5.29
C GLY A 25 -0.47 -0.80 -6.70
N PHE A 26 0.03 -1.47 -7.73
CA PHE A 26 -0.23 -1.10 -9.13
C PHE A 26 -1.72 -1.19 -9.49
N LEU A 27 -2.40 -2.23 -9.02
CA LEU A 27 -3.84 -2.38 -9.25
C LEU A 27 -4.63 -1.26 -8.56
N ALA A 28 -4.22 -0.83 -7.37
CA ALA A 28 -4.81 0.28 -6.64
C ALA A 28 -4.63 1.61 -7.38
N LEU A 29 -3.40 1.88 -7.85
CA LEU A 29 -3.12 3.07 -8.67
C LEU A 29 -3.93 3.07 -9.97
N TYR A 30 -3.98 1.93 -10.66
CA TYR A 30 -4.76 1.77 -11.87
C TYR A 30 -6.25 2.04 -11.61
N SER A 31 -6.80 1.48 -10.55
CA SER A 31 -8.21 1.68 -10.22
C SER A 31 -8.51 3.14 -9.91
N ILE A 32 -7.65 3.84 -9.17
CA ILE A 32 -7.87 5.26 -8.88
C ILE A 32 -7.77 6.13 -10.13
N LEU A 33 -6.81 5.87 -11.02
CA LEU A 33 -6.57 6.69 -12.22
C LEU A 33 -7.60 6.47 -13.32
N PHE A 34 -8.15 5.26 -13.44
CA PHE A 34 -9.05 4.88 -14.52
C PHE A 34 -10.51 4.68 -14.07
N THR A 35 -10.87 4.98 -12.82
CA THR A 35 -12.28 4.97 -12.39
C THR A 35 -13.02 6.11 -13.11
N PRO A 36 -14.05 5.80 -13.93
CA PRO A 36 -14.81 6.83 -14.63
C PRO A 36 -15.55 7.73 -13.63
N THR A 37 -15.46 9.04 -13.82
CA THR A 37 -16.06 10.08 -12.95
C THR A 37 -17.59 10.01 -12.83
N GLY A 38 -18.27 9.17 -13.63
CA GLY A 38 -19.72 8.96 -13.61
C GLY A 38 -20.22 7.82 -12.71
N TRP A 39 -19.37 7.21 -11.88
CA TRP A 39 -19.74 6.12 -10.95
C TRP A 39 -20.06 6.62 -9.53
N PHE A 40 -19.82 7.90 -9.25
CA PHE A 40 -20.13 8.53 -7.98
C PHE A 40 -21.39 9.38 -8.12
N ASP A 41 -22.30 9.26 -7.16
CA ASP A 41 -23.54 10.02 -7.15
C ASP A 41 -23.24 11.51 -6.96
N THR A 42 -23.42 12.30 -8.02
CA THR A 42 -23.02 13.72 -8.06
C THR A 42 -23.97 14.65 -7.30
N GLU A 43 -25.07 14.13 -6.73
CA GLU A 43 -26.05 14.93 -6.00
C GLU A 43 -25.48 15.63 -4.76
N ASN A 44 -24.46 15.05 -4.10
CA ASN A 44 -23.84 15.63 -2.91
C ASN A 44 -22.38 16.06 -3.14
N SER A 45 -22.21 17.25 -3.74
CA SER A 45 -20.92 17.80 -4.16
C SER A 45 -19.82 17.84 -3.07
N ILE A 46 -20.20 17.94 -1.79
CA ILE A 46 -19.24 18.04 -0.67
C ILE A 46 -18.57 16.69 -0.38
N GLU A 47 -19.34 15.60 -0.38
CA GLU A 47 -18.85 14.23 -0.13
C GLU A 47 -17.96 13.76 -1.28
N TYR A 48 -18.34 14.09 -2.52
CA TYR A 48 -17.55 13.83 -3.71
C TYR A 48 -16.17 14.51 -3.67
N ILE A 49 -16.11 15.79 -3.31
CA ILE A 49 -14.84 16.53 -3.22
C ILE A 49 -13.95 15.97 -2.10
N ALA A 50 -14.54 15.56 -0.97
CA ALA A 50 -13.80 14.94 0.13
C ALA A 50 -13.19 13.59 -0.30
N ALA A 51 -13.94 12.76 -1.02
CA ALA A 51 -13.50 11.48 -1.54
C ALA A 51 -12.31 11.62 -2.51
N LEU A 52 -12.39 12.59 -3.43
CA LEU A 52 -11.31 12.87 -4.38
C LEU A 52 -10.02 13.34 -3.70
N LYS A 53 -10.13 14.24 -2.73
CA LYS A 53 -8.95 14.71 -1.95
C LYS A 53 -8.29 13.55 -1.21
N LEU A 54 -9.09 12.70 -0.58
CA LEU A 54 -8.59 11.53 0.16
C LEU A 54 -7.90 10.52 -0.77
N SER A 55 -8.51 10.24 -1.94
CA SER A 55 -7.94 9.36 -2.96
C SER A 55 -6.62 9.90 -3.53
N THR A 56 -6.53 11.22 -3.71
CA THR A 56 -5.31 11.90 -4.17
C THR A 56 -4.15 11.71 -3.18
N ILE A 57 -4.40 11.91 -1.89
CA ILE A 57 -3.38 11.71 -0.84
C ILE A 57 -2.93 10.25 -0.80
N ARG A 58 -3.86 9.30 -0.88
CA ARG A 58 -3.53 7.86 -0.90
C ARG A 58 -2.68 7.49 -2.11
N THR A 59 -3.00 8.01 -3.28
CA THR A 59 -2.24 7.80 -4.52
C THR A 59 -0.81 8.29 -4.37
N PHE A 60 -0.61 9.47 -3.77
CA PHE A 60 0.71 10.01 -3.51
C PHE A 60 1.52 9.11 -2.56
N VAL A 61 0.92 8.69 -1.45
CA VAL A 61 1.60 7.82 -0.47
C VAL A 61 1.95 6.45 -1.05
N ILE A 62 1.05 5.83 -1.81
CA ILE A 62 1.30 4.54 -2.48
C ILE A 62 2.44 4.68 -3.48
N SER A 63 2.38 5.69 -4.36
CA SER A 63 3.40 5.92 -5.39
C SER A 63 4.77 6.17 -4.75
N PHE A 64 4.84 7.08 -3.78
CA PHE A 64 6.07 7.35 -3.04
C PHE A 64 6.62 6.08 -2.39
N SER A 65 5.77 5.27 -1.76
CA SER A 65 6.19 4.02 -1.11
C SER A 65 6.75 3.00 -2.09
N MET A 66 6.16 2.87 -3.28
CA MET A 66 6.62 1.96 -4.33
C MET A 66 7.97 2.37 -4.94
N PHE A 67 8.29 3.67 -4.99
CA PHE A 67 9.59 4.13 -5.44
C PHE A 67 10.66 4.08 -4.34
N THR A 68 10.32 4.48 -3.12
CA THR A 68 11.30 4.57 -2.03
C THR A 68 11.70 3.21 -1.51
N PHE A 69 10.77 2.25 -1.41
CA PHE A 69 11.08 0.96 -0.78
C PHE A 69 12.16 0.12 -1.49
N PRO A 70 12.19 -0.04 -2.82
CA PRO A 70 13.25 -0.80 -3.50
C PRO A 70 14.61 -0.14 -3.30
N ILE A 71 14.66 1.20 -3.42
CA ILE A 71 15.89 1.97 -3.20
C ILE A 71 16.43 1.70 -1.79
N LEU A 72 15.56 1.79 -0.77
CA LEU A 72 15.94 1.48 0.61
C LEU A 72 16.35 0.02 0.77
N LEU A 73 15.64 -0.92 0.15
CA LEU A 73 15.90 -2.37 0.27
C LEU A 73 17.31 -2.75 -0.19
N PHE A 74 17.80 -2.13 -1.27
CA PHE A 74 19.14 -2.36 -1.81
C PHE A 74 20.23 -1.48 -1.18
N THR A 75 19.86 -0.46 -0.41
CA THR A 75 20.81 0.46 0.24
C THR A 75 21.01 0.13 1.72
N SER A 76 19.93 -0.07 2.47
CA SER A 76 19.98 -0.30 3.92
C SER A 76 18.79 -1.08 4.44
N LEU A 77 19.05 -2.27 4.96
CA LEU A 77 18.03 -3.08 5.63
C LEU A 77 17.46 -2.41 6.88
N LYS A 78 18.28 -1.63 7.61
CA LYS A 78 17.84 -0.92 8.82
C LYS A 78 16.74 0.09 8.48
N TRP A 79 16.97 0.93 7.47
CA TRP A 79 15.98 1.91 7.02
C TRP A 79 14.77 1.25 6.35
N SER A 80 15.00 0.18 5.59
CA SER A 80 13.93 -0.62 5.00
C SER A 80 12.95 -1.16 6.03
N LYS A 81 13.45 -1.66 7.18
CA LYS A 81 12.61 -2.13 8.27
C LYS A 81 11.65 -1.04 8.75
N TYR A 82 12.19 0.12 9.14
CA TYR A 82 11.38 1.23 9.66
C TYR A 82 10.39 1.71 8.61
N PHE A 83 10.82 1.82 7.35
CA PHE A 83 9.96 2.23 6.25
C PHE A 83 8.77 1.28 6.05
N VAL A 84 9.01 -0.03 5.92
CA VAL A 84 7.91 -1.00 5.72
C VAL A 84 6.97 -1.02 6.91
N ILE A 85 7.47 -0.90 8.15
CA ILE A 85 6.62 -0.84 9.34
C ILE A 85 5.71 0.40 9.29
N SER A 86 6.27 1.58 8.97
CA SER A 86 5.50 2.82 8.84
C SER A 86 4.43 2.74 7.75
N VAL A 87 4.77 2.22 6.57
CA VAL A 87 3.81 2.06 5.46
C VAL A 87 2.77 1.00 5.79
N THR A 88 3.14 -0.08 6.50
CA THR A 88 2.18 -1.10 6.99
C THR A 88 1.18 -0.47 7.95
N ALA A 89 1.65 0.31 8.91
CA ALA A 89 0.78 0.99 9.88
C ALA A 89 -0.17 1.97 9.19
N TRP A 90 0.32 2.76 8.22
CA TRP A 90 -0.52 3.62 7.39
C TRP A 90 -1.58 2.85 6.61
N THR A 91 -1.18 1.74 5.98
CA THR A 91 -2.09 0.89 5.19
C THR A 91 -3.17 0.26 6.07
N LEU A 92 -2.81 -0.17 7.27
CA LEU A 92 -3.75 -0.71 8.25
C LEU A 92 -4.72 0.38 8.76
N ALA A 93 -4.21 1.58 9.06
CA ALA A 93 -5.04 2.70 9.51
C ALA A 93 -6.05 3.12 8.44
N THR A 94 -5.61 3.25 7.18
CA THR A 94 -6.51 3.57 6.06
C THR A 94 -7.50 2.45 5.75
N TYR A 95 -7.13 1.19 5.96
CA TYR A 95 -8.07 0.07 5.86
C TYR A 95 -9.18 0.16 6.90
N ILE A 96 -8.84 0.43 8.17
CA ILE A 96 -9.83 0.59 9.24
C ILE A 96 -10.73 1.81 8.98
N ASP A 97 -10.14 2.95 8.62
CA ASP A 97 -10.85 4.19 8.30
C ASP A 97 -11.86 3.98 7.15
N ASP A 98 -11.46 3.24 6.11
CA ASP A 98 -12.34 2.91 5.00
C ASP A 98 -13.55 2.08 5.44
N TYR A 99 -13.34 1.04 6.24
CA TYR A 99 -14.42 0.16 6.73
C TYR A 99 -15.36 0.86 7.70
N LEU A 100 -14.85 1.77 8.55
CA LEU A 100 -15.65 2.42 9.58
C LEU A 100 -16.38 3.67 9.09
N VAL A 101 -15.76 4.44 8.20
CA VAL A 101 -16.25 5.76 7.79
C VAL A 101 -16.64 5.76 6.32
N LEU A 102 -15.71 5.44 5.43
CA LEU A 102 -15.88 5.70 3.99
C LEU A 102 -16.95 4.79 3.37
N TYR A 103 -17.02 3.52 3.77
CA TYR A 103 -18.05 2.57 3.33
C TYR A 103 -19.48 2.97 3.71
N ARG A 104 -19.64 3.73 4.80
CA ARG A 104 -20.97 4.18 5.27
C ARG A 104 -21.44 5.45 4.57
N ILE A 105 -20.52 6.22 4.00
CA ILE A 105 -20.79 7.55 3.44
C ILE A 105 -20.80 7.50 1.91
N ILE A 106 -19.93 6.68 1.31
CA ILE A 106 -19.77 6.56 -0.13
C ILE A 106 -20.06 5.10 -0.45
N GLU A 107 -21.26 4.82 -0.98
CA GLU A 107 -21.58 3.51 -1.54
C GLU A 107 -20.52 3.16 -2.58
N TYR A 108 -19.53 2.36 -2.17
CA TYR A 108 -18.48 1.92 -3.07
C TYR A 108 -19.14 1.05 -4.13
N PRO A 109 -18.87 1.29 -5.42
CA PRO A 109 -19.48 0.48 -6.46
C PRO A 109 -19.07 -0.98 -6.25
N GLU A 110 -20.05 -1.85 -6.00
CA GLU A 110 -19.85 -3.31 -5.81
C GLU A 110 -19.33 -4.02 -7.09
N ARG A 111 -19.00 -3.26 -8.14
CA ARG A 111 -18.72 -3.79 -9.48
C ARG A 111 -17.28 -3.48 -9.90
N GLY A 112 -16.60 -4.48 -10.46
CA GLY A 112 -15.32 -4.32 -11.15
C GLY A 112 -14.08 -4.39 -10.26
N LEU A 113 -13.02 -3.67 -10.65
CA LEU A 113 -11.69 -3.75 -10.04
C LEU A 113 -11.63 -3.24 -8.59
N VAL A 114 -12.54 -2.34 -8.22
CA VAL A 114 -12.60 -1.75 -6.87
C VAL A 114 -13.04 -2.79 -5.84
N ALA A 115 -14.05 -3.61 -6.14
CA ALA A 115 -14.48 -4.72 -5.28
C ALA A 115 -13.37 -5.77 -5.09
N LEU A 116 -12.64 -6.08 -6.15
CA LEU A 116 -11.48 -6.98 -6.07
C LEU A 116 -10.38 -6.41 -5.18
N LEU A 117 -10.05 -5.13 -5.32
CA LEU A 117 -9.05 -4.46 -4.48
C LEU A 117 -9.41 -4.49 -3.00
N VAL A 118 -10.69 -4.26 -2.68
CA VAL A 118 -11.18 -4.34 -1.31
C VAL A 118 -10.99 -5.76 -0.76
N ALA A 119 -11.36 -6.78 -1.55
CA ALA A 119 -11.26 -8.18 -1.14
C ALA A 119 -9.80 -8.63 -0.96
N VAL A 120 -8.89 -8.16 -1.81
CA VAL A 120 -7.47 -8.55 -1.79
C VAL A 120 -6.63 -7.70 -0.83
N ARG A 121 -7.12 -6.54 -0.38
CA ARG A 121 -6.40 -5.64 0.53
C ARG A 121 -5.86 -6.31 1.81
N PRO A 122 -6.63 -7.18 2.50
CA PRO A 122 -6.12 -7.90 3.68
C PRO A 122 -4.89 -8.75 3.37
N LEU A 123 -4.82 -9.37 2.19
CA LEU A 123 -3.65 -10.13 1.74
C LEU A 123 -2.43 -9.22 1.58
N GLY A 124 -2.63 -8.02 1.04
CA GLY A 124 -1.56 -7.01 0.95
C GLY A 124 -1.01 -6.61 2.31
N VAL A 125 -1.88 -6.37 3.30
CA VAL A 125 -1.48 -6.05 4.68
C VAL A 125 -0.70 -7.21 5.31
N LEU A 126 -1.18 -8.45 5.17
CA LEU A 126 -0.49 -9.63 5.69
C LEU A 126 0.89 -9.82 5.04
N ALA A 127 1.01 -9.58 3.73
CA ALA A 127 2.28 -9.65 3.03
C ALA A 127 3.28 -8.58 3.53
N MET A 128 2.80 -7.36 3.80
CA MET A 128 3.63 -6.29 4.38
C MET A 128 4.05 -6.60 5.83
N ILE A 129 3.17 -7.20 6.64
CA ILE A 129 3.50 -7.69 7.98
C ILE A 129 4.61 -8.74 7.90
N TRP A 130 4.49 -9.71 6.99
CA TRP A 130 5.53 -10.73 6.78
C TRP A 130 6.88 -10.10 6.41
N MET A 131 6.88 -9.13 5.48
CA MET A 131 8.10 -8.42 5.10
C MET A 131 8.71 -7.66 6.29
N SER A 132 7.87 -7.01 7.11
CA SER A 132 8.30 -6.31 8.34
C SER A 132 8.94 -7.25 9.35
N PHE A 133 8.33 -8.42 9.55
CA PHE A 133 8.82 -9.46 10.43
C PHE A 133 10.19 -9.99 9.98
N GLU A 134 10.33 -10.37 8.70
CA GLU A 134 11.58 -10.93 8.20
C GLU A 134 12.73 -9.90 8.23
N LEU A 135 12.45 -8.63 7.89
CA LEU A 135 13.43 -7.55 8.01
C LEU A 135 13.90 -7.37 9.45
N THR A 136 12.99 -7.49 10.42
CA THR A 136 13.32 -7.39 11.84
C THR A 136 14.19 -8.56 12.30
N MET A 137 13.83 -9.79 11.93
CA MET A 137 14.59 -11.00 12.28
C MET A 137 16.01 -10.98 11.71
N LYS A 138 16.19 -10.57 10.45
CA LYS A 138 17.53 -10.50 9.84
C LYS A 138 18.43 -9.45 10.47
N LEU A 139 17.85 -8.35 10.94
CA LEU A 139 18.60 -7.33 11.67
C LEU A 139 18.96 -7.78 13.08
N ALA A 140 18.05 -8.50 13.76
CA ALA A 140 18.31 -9.07 15.08
C ALA A 140 19.44 -10.12 15.06
N VAL A 141 19.54 -10.93 14.00
CA VAL A 141 20.62 -11.93 13.83
C VAL A 141 21.98 -11.29 13.51
N LYS A 142 22.01 -10.06 12.98
CA LYS A 142 23.24 -9.33 12.64
C LYS A 142 23.76 -8.41 13.77
N ALA A 143 22.96 -8.17 14.81
CA ALA A 143 23.30 -7.32 15.96
C ALA A 143 24.04 -8.14 17.03
#